data_AF-A0A316ZQV1-F1
#
_entry.id   AF-A0A316ZQV1-F1
#
_cell.length_a   1.000
_cell.length_b   1.000
_cell.length_c   1.000
_cell.angle_alpha   90.00
_cell.angle_beta   90.00
_cell.angle_gamma   90.00
#
_symmetry.space_group_name_H-M   'P 1'
#
loop_
_entity.id
_entity.type
_entity.pdbx_description
1 polymer ?
#
loop_
_entity_poly.entity_id
_entity_poly.type
_entity_poly.pdbx_seq_one_letter_code
_entity_poly.pdbx_strand_id
1 'polypeptide(L)'
;MASETASSNGGCTLTREELLGTTNLKAREWRHIDPKIWDDEIEAPDDEVDGTAATTYIARAIADYTDRPTADAELFGEFCQDFEGWTEAMFMRAHATYTKELKRILRFKGVYTGRVNMPLSEAVAKLLHKEDCPKWPDDQF
;
A
#
# COMPACT_ATOMS: atom_id res chain seq x y z
N MET A 1 31.65 28.33 -3.81
CA MET A 1 31.02 27.81 -2.58
C MET A 1 30.42 26.46 -2.93
N ALA A 2 31.19 25.40 -2.73
CA ALA A 2 30.71 24.04 -2.87
C ALA A 2 30.12 23.63 -1.52
N SER A 3 28.91 23.09 -1.54
CA SER A 3 28.33 22.35 -0.41
C SER A 3 27.79 21.05 -0.97
N GLU A 4 28.71 20.12 -1.18
CA GLU A 4 28.41 18.69 -1.12
C GLU A 4 28.24 18.29 0.35
N THR A 5 27.48 17.21 0.56
CA THR A 5 27.41 16.26 1.71
C THR A 5 25.98 16.14 2.26
N ALA A 6 25.38 14.95 2.40
CA ALA A 6 25.87 13.60 2.20
C ALA A 6 24.68 12.66 1.92
N SER A 7 24.79 11.87 0.85
CA SER A 7 24.12 10.58 0.75
C SER A 7 24.73 9.66 1.82
N SER A 8 23.97 9.40 2.87
CA SER A 8 24.33 8.40 3.87
C SER A 8 23.66 7.08 3.50
N ASN A 9 24.25 6.38 2.52
CA ASN A 9 24.05 4.94 2.34
C ASN A 9 24.73 4.19 3.51
N GLY A 10 24.11 4.23 4.68
CA GLY A 10 24.42 3.37 5.81
C GLY A 10 23.59 2.10 5.67
N GLY A 11 24.21 1.03 5.16
CA GLY A 11 23.57 -0.25 4.86
C GLY A 11 23.04 -1.00 6.08
N CYS A 12 21.96 -0.50 6.67
CA CYS A 12 21.04 -1.31 7.45
C CYS A 12 19.84 -1.61 6.55
N THR A 13 19.99 -2.57 5.62
CA THR A 13 18.82 -3.15 4.96
C THR A 13 18.01 -3.84 6.03
N LEU A 14 16.92 -3.19 6.44
CA LEU A 14 15.96 -3.75 7.39
C LEU A 14 15.54 -5.14 6.92
N THR A 15 15.50 -6.07 7.87
CA THR A 15 15.00 -7.41 7.61
C THR A 15 13.50 -7.34 7.32
N ARG A 16 13.00 -8.33 6.58
CA ARG A 16 11.55 -8.44 6.31
C ARG A 16 10.71 -8.53 7.60
N GLU A 17 11.29 -9.08 8.66
CA GLU A 17 10.63 -9.16 9.97
C GLU A 17 10.53 -7.80 10.64
N GLU A 18 11.58 -6.98 10.57
CA GLU A 18 11.53 -5.59 11.04
C GLU A 18 10.52 -4.75 10.23
N LEU A 19 10.38 -5.03 8.92
CA LEU A 19 9.47 -4.30 8.04
C LEU A 19 8.00 -4.72 8.16
N LEU A 20 7.72 -6.01 8.34
CA LEU A 20 6.36 -6.56 8.23
C LEU A 20 5.87 -7.30 9.47
N GLY A 21 6.69 -7.39 10.53
CA GLY A 21 6.40 -8.16 11.74
C GLY A 21 5.16 -7.70 12.50
N THR A 22 4.76 -6.43 12.35
CA THR A 22 3.53 -5.88 12.96
C THR A 22 2.29 -6.09 12.10
N THR A 23 2.46 -6.39 10.81
CA THR A 23 1.35 -6.59 9.86
C THR A 23 0.69 -7.95 10.03
N ASN A 24 -0.48 -8.14 9.39
CA ASN A 24 -1.16 -9.44 9.37
C ASN A 24 -0.69 -10.35 8.22
N LEU A 25 0.35 -9.95 7.50
CA LEU A 25 0.99 -10.77 6.47
C LEU A 25 1.77 -11.89 7.15
N LYS A 26 1.52 -13.13 6.73
CA LYS A 26 2.24 -14.29 7.26
C LYS A 26 3.70 -14.24 6.83
N ALA A 27 4.62 -14.66 7.71
CA ALA A 27 6.06 -14.66 7.46
C ALA A 27 6.48 -15.29 6.11
N ARG A 28 5.80 -16.35 5.68
CA ARG A 28 6.05 -17.02 4.39
C ARG A 28 5.79 -16.13 3.16
N GLU A 29 4.92 -15.14 3.28
CA GLU A 29 4.53 -14.22 2.20
C GLU A 29 5.56 -13.09 2.05
N TRP A 30 6.34 -12.79 3.10
CA TRP A 30 7.34 -11.72 3.08
C TRP A 30 8.40 -11.90 1.98
N ARG A 31 8.58 -13.12 1.46
CA ARG A 31 9.48 -13.42 0.33
C ARG A 31 9.15 -12.65 -0.96
N HIS A 32 7.96 -12.05 -1.06
CA HIS A 32 7.48 -11.34 -2.25
C HIS A 32 7.85 -9.86 -2.30
N ILE A 33 8.50 -9.33 -1.26
CA ILE A 33 9.03 -7.96 -1.26
C ILE A 33 10.55 -7.96 -1.43
N ASP A 34 11.10 -6.85 -1.91
CA ASP A 34 12.53 -6.58 -1.90
C ASP A 34 12.85 -5.45 -0.90
N PRO A 35 13.44 -5.77 0.28
CA PRO A 35 13.81 -4.76 1.26
C PRO A 35 14.77 -3.67 0.76
N LYS A 36 15.48 -3.89 -0.35
CA LYS A 36 16.43 -2.91 -0.89
C LYS A 36 15.77 -1.70 -1.52
N ILE A 37 14.54 -1.86 -1.99
CA ILE A 37 13.74 -0.82 -2.65
C ILE A 37 12.56 -0.39 -1.78
N TRP A 38 12.65 -0.65 -0.46
CA TRP A 38 11.55 -0.38 0.47
C TRP A 38 11.16 1.10 0.48
N ASP A 39 12.13 1.99 0.45
CA ASP A 39 11.93 3.45 0.47
C ASP A 39 11.90 4.07 -0.95
N ASP A 40 11.97 3.25 -2.00
CA ASP A 40 11.94 3.74 -3.37
C ASP A 40 10.50 4.12 -3.77
N GLU A 41 10.36 5.23 -4.51
CA GLU A 41 9.09 5.62 -5.11
C GLU A 41 8.87 4.88 -6.43
N ILE A 42 7.60 4.57 -6.74
CA ILE A 42 7.21 4.01 -8.03
C ILE A 42 6.66 5.15 -8.89
N GLU A 43 7.26 5.33 -10.07
CA GLU A 43 6.74 6.28 -11.05
C GLU A 43 5.36 5.81 -11.55
N ALA A 44 4.38 6.71 -11.53
CA ALA A 44 3.02 6.44 -11.97
C ALA A 44 2.59 7.44 -13.06
N PRO A 45 1.77 7.03 -14.04
CA PRO A 45 1.36 5.65 -14.34
C PRO A 45 2.46 4.89 -15.10
N ASP A 46 2.85 3.71 -14.62
CA ASP A 46 3.78 2.79 -15.29
C ASP A 46 3.12 1.42 -15.44
N ASP A 47 2.67 1.10 -16.64
CA ASP A 47 2.07 -0.20 -16.95
C ASP A 47 3.11 -1.33 -17.07
N GLU A 48 4.40 -1.01 -17.09
CA GLU A 48 5.52 -1.94 -17.08
C GLU A 48 6.07 -2.23 -15.68
N VAL A 49 5.56 -1.56 -14.64
CA VAL A 49 6.03 -1.71 -13.25
C VAL A 49 6.26 -3.17 -12.85
N ASP A 50 7.44 -3.44 -12.29
CA ASP A 50 7.79 -4.77 -11.82
C ASP A 50 6.86 -5.22 -10.68
N GLY A 51 6.49 -6.50 -10.69
CA GLY A 51 5.58 -7.05 -9.70
C GLY A 51 6.15 -7.02 -8.28
N THR A 52 7.47 -7.18 -8.11
CA THR A 52 8.14 -7.09 -6.81
C THR A 52 8.17 -5.66 -6.32
N ALA A 53 8.44 -4.69 -7.21
CA ALA A 53 8.36 -3.26 -6.88
C ALA A 53 6.96 -2.89 -6.41
N ALA A 54 5.93 -3.17 -7.21
CA ALA A 54 4.53 -2.89 -6.86
C ALA A 54 4.12 -3.58 -5.55
N THR A 55 4.57 -4.82 -5.32
CA THR A 55 4.31 -5.55 -4.08
C THR A 55 5.00 -4.90 -2.88
N THR A 56 6.25 -4.46 -3.04
CA THR A 56 7.04 -3.81 -1.98
C THR A 56 6.43 -2.48 -1.58
N TYR A 57 5.97 -1.68 -2.55
CA TYR A 57 5.31 -0.42 -2.29
C TYR A 57 4.00 -0.59 -1.51
N ILE A 58 3.14 -1.54 -1.93
CA ILE A 58 1.92 -1.87 -1.18
C ILE A 58 2.26 -2.38 0.23
N ALA A 59 3.33 -3.15 0.37
CA ALA A 59 3.77 -3.66 1.67
C ALA A 59 4.16 -2.53 2.64
N ARG A 60 4.85 -1.49 2.13
CA ARG A 60 5.16 -0.27 2.89
C ARG A 60 3.90 0.41 3.39
N ALA A 61 2.95 0.69 2.49
CA ALA A 61 1.68 1.31 2.86
C ALA A 61 0.92 0.48 3.92
N ILE A 62 0.90 -0.86 3.79
CA ILE A 62 0.28 -1.73 4.80
C ILE A 62 0.97 -1.60 6.17
N ALA A 63 2.30 -1.58 6.21
CA ALA A 63 3.05 -1.43 7.45
C ALA A 63 2.75 -0.07 8.10
N ASP A 64 2.83 1.01 7.32
CA ASP A 64 2.50 2.37 7.79
C ASP A 64 1.08 2.45 8.34
N TYR A 65 0.10 1.93 7.59
CA TYR A 65 -1.29 1.92 8.04
C TYR A 65 -1.53 0.97 9.21
N THR A 66 -0.68 -0.01 9.45
CA THR A 66 -0.82 -0.87 10.63
C THR A 66 -0.33 -0.18 11.89
N ASP A 67 0.80 0.52 11.81
CA ASP A 67 1.48 1.09 12.97
C ASP A 67 0.90 2.43 13.43
N ARG A 68 0.31 3.20 12.53
CA ARG A 68 -0.30 4.51 12.84
C ARG A 68 -1.72 4.36 13.39
N PRO A 69 -2.23 5.30 14.20
CA PRO A 69 -3.62 5.28 14.66
C PRO A 69 -4.63 5.79 13.61
N THR A 70 -4.17 6.30 12.46
CA THR A 70 -5.00 6.91 11.41
C THR A 70 -6.13 5.99 10.95
N ALA A 71 -7.33 6.54 10.76
CA ALA A 71 -8.55 5.82 10.37
C ALA A 71 -9.50 6.69 9.53
N ASP A 72 -10.56 6.07 9.01
CA ASP A 72 -11.67 6.70 8.30
C ASP A 72 -11.22 7.66 7.18
N ALA A 73 -11.75 8.89 7.15
CA ALA A 73 -11.45 9.87 6.11
C ALA A 73 -9.98 10.32 6.10
N GLU A 74 -9.31 10.31 7.25
CA GLU A 74 -7.88 10.66 7.35
C GLU A 74 -7.04 9.59 6.65
N LEU A 75 -7.29 8.32 6.93
CA LEU A 75 -6.61 7.20 6.26
C LEU A 75 -6.93 7.16 4.76
N PHE A 76 -8.15 7.50 4.37
CA PHE A 76 -8.52 7.61 2.96
C PHE A 76 -7.67 8.68 2.25
N GLY A 77 -7.45 9.83 2.89
CA GLY A 77 -6.58 10.88 2.35
C GLY A 77 -5.13 10.42 2.18
N GLU A 78 -4.56 9.76 3.20
CA GLU A 78 -3.23 9.14 3.12
C GLU A 78 -3.15 8.13 1.97
N PHE A 79 -4.14 7.25 1.85
CA PHE A 79 -4.23 6.29 0.74
C PHE A 79 -4.25 6.96 -0.64
N CYS A 80 -5.02 8.03 -0.81
CA CYS A 80 -5.06 8.74 -2.08
C CYS A 80 -3.73 9.43 -2.42
N GLN A 81 -3.01 9.92 -1.41
CA GLN A 81 -1.69 10.52 -1.59
C GLN A 81 -0.63 9.47 -1.92
N ASP A 82 -0.58 8.38 -1.15
CA ASP A 82 0.42 7.33 -1.32
C ASP A 82 0.30 6.62 -2.67
N PHE A 83 -0.92 6.51 -3.19
CA PHE A 83 -1.18 5.85 -4.48
C PHE A 83 -1.55 6.85 -5.58
N GLU A 84 -1.18 8.13 -5.45
CA GLU A 84 -1.45 9.12 -6.49
C GLU A 84 -0.88 8.67 -7.84
N GLY A 85 -1.70 8.73 -8.89
CA GLY A 85 -1.33 8.31 -10.24
C GLY A 85 -1.35 6.80 -10.49
N TRP A 86 -1.53 5.96 -9.47
CA TRP A 86 -1.62 4.50 -9.68
C TRP A 86 -2.85 4.10 -10.47
N THR A 87 -2.68 3.11 -11.34
CA THR A 87 -3.76 2.52 -12.14
C THR A 87 -4.15 1.14 -11.62
N GLU A 88 -5.32 0.63 -12.04
CA GLU A 88 -5.72 -0.74 -11.75
C GLU A 88 -4.67 -1.77 -12.21
N ALA A 89 -4.01 -1.52 -13.35
CA ALA A 89 -2.96 -2.38 -13.88
C ALA A 89 -1.77 -2.50 -12.91
N MET A 90 -1.36 -1.41 -12.29
CA MET A 90 -0.28 -1.42 -11.28
C MET A 90 -0.67 -2.24 -10.05
N PHE A 91 -1.91 -2.09 -9.56
CA PHE A 91 -2.42 -2.94 -8.47
C PHE A 91 -2.54 -4.42 -8.85
N MET A 92 -2.75 -4.75 -10.12
CA MET A 92 -2.74 -6.13 -10.63
C MET A 92 -1.33 -6.73 -10.74
N ARG A 93 -0.28 -5.91 -10.89
CA ARG A 93 1.11 -6.38 -10.90
C ARG A 93 1.56 -6.88 -9.53
N ALA A 94 1.04 -6.27 -8.47
CA ALA A 94 1.36 -6.67 -7.11
C ALA A 94 0.82 -8.07 -6.78
N HIS A 95 1.51 -8.76 -5.87
CA HIS A 95 1.10 -10.06 -5.40
C HIS A 95 -0.26 -9.98 -4.69
N ALA A 96 -1.23 -10.82 -5.10
CA ALA A 96 -2.62 -10.73 -4.68
C ALA A 96 -2.84 -10.75 -3.15
N THR A 97 -1.98 -11.43 -2.39
CA THR A 97 -2.01 -11.41 -0.91
C THR A 97 -1.87 -9.98 -0.36
N TYR A 98 -1.01 -9.16 -0.96
CA TYR A 98 -0.74 -7.80 -0.52
C TYR A 98 -1.90 -6.87 -0.88
N THR A 99 -2.43 -6.92 -2.10
CA THR A 99 -3.62 -6.16 -2.48
C THR A 99 -4.84 -6.55 -1.63
N LYS A 100 -4.96 -7.83 -1.27
CA LYS A 100 -5.99 -8.31 -0.33
C LYS A 100 -5.82 -7.71 1.05
N GLU A 101 -4.60 -7.68 1.55
CA GLU A 101 -4.27 -7.15 2.87
C GLU A 101 -4.48 -5.63 2.93
N LEU A 102 -4.07 -4.89 1.89
CA LEU A 102 -4.36 -3.47 1.72
C LEU A 102 -5.86 -3.19 1.80
N LYS A 103 -6.67 -3.93 1.02
CA LYS A 103 -8.14 -3.83 1.09
C LYS A 103 -8.65 -4.15 2.50
N ARG A 104 -8.06 -5.12 3.21
CA ARG A 104 -8.48 -5.52 4.56
C ARG A 104 -8.17 -4.44 5.58
N ILE A 105 -6.96 -3.88 5.59
CA ILE A 105 -6.55 -2.86 6.57
C ILE A 105 -7.35 -1.57 6.40
N LEU A 106 -7.58 -1.14 5.15
CA LEU A 106 -8.46 0.00 4.84
C LEU A 106 -9.85 -0.19 5.45
N ARG A 107 -10.50 -1.34 5.22
CA ARG A 107 -11.82 -1.64 5.81
C ARG A 107 -11.80 -1.75 7.32
N PHE A 108 -10.79 -2.41 7.87
CA PHE A 108 -10.62 -2.58 9.32
C PHE A 108 -10.53 -1.22 10.03
N LYS A 109 -9.92 -0.24 9.36
CA LYS A 109 -9.78 1.13 9.82
C LYS A 109 -10.87 2.07 9.31
N GLY A 110 -12.01 1.54 8.87
CA GLY A 110 -13.21 2.33 8.58
C GLY A 110 -13.34 2.89 7.16
N VAL A 111 -12.42 2.58 6.23
CA VAL A 111 -12.53 3.00 4.83
C VAL A 111 -13.36 1.99 4.02
N TYR A 112 -14.47 2.44 3.45
CA TYR A 112 -15.31 1.58 2.62
C TYR A 112 -14.69 1.32 1.24
N THR A 113 -14.24 0.09 1.01
CA THR A 113 -13.60 -0.34 -0.25
C THR A 113 -14.57 -0.95 -1.26
N GLY A 114 -15.87 -0.65 -1.16
CA GLY A 114 -16.90 -1.27 -2.00
C GLY A 114 -17.40 -2.61 -1.46
N ARG A 115 -18.07 -3.40 -2.31
CA ARG A 115 -18.65 -4.70 -1.92
C ARG A 115 -17.57 -5.73 -1.61
N VAL A 116 -17.87 -6.67 -0.71
CA VAL A 116 -16.93 -7.73 -0.30
C VAL A 116 -16.43 -8.54 -1.51
N ASN A 117 -17.34 -8.91 -2.42
CA ASN A 117 -17.04 -9.75 -3.60
C ASN A 117 -16.43 -9.00 -4.79
N MET A 118 -16.17 -7.70 -4.66
CA MET A 118 -15.51 -6.93 -5.71
C MET A 118 -14.05 -7.42 -5.86
N PRO A 119 -13.54 -7.59 -7.10
CA PRO A 119 -12.14 -7.87 -7.36
C PRO A 119 -11.21 -6.92 -6.60
N LEU A 120 -10.07 -7.45 -6.14
CA LEU A 120 -9.20 -6.72 -5.21
C LEU A 120 -8.60 -5.46 -5.83
N SER A 121 -8.02 -5.58 -7.03
CA SER A 121 -7.44 -4.46 -7.79
C SER A 121 -8.51 -3.43 -8.15
N GLU A 122 -9.66 -3.89 -8.65
CA GLU A 122 -10.79 -3.03 -9.00
C GLU A 122 -11.28 -2.23 -7.78
N ALA A 123 -11.36 -2.87 -6.60
CA ALA A 123 -11.82 -2.22 -5.38
C ALA A 123 -10.90 -1.07 -4.93
N VAL A 124 -9.58 -1.28 -4.93
CA VAL A 124 -8.62 -0.26 -4.51
C VAL A 124 -8.46 0.83 -5.58
N ALA A 125 -8.47 0.48 -6.87
CA ALA A 125 -8.41 1.45 -7.96
C ALA A 125 -9.66 2.34 -8.01
N LYS A 126 -10.86 1.76 -7.84
CA LYS A 126 -12.10 2.55 -7.78
C LYS A 126 -12.17 3.44 -6.55
N LEU A 127 -11.59 3.01 -5.43
CA LEU A 127 -11.48 3.84 -4.23
C LEU A 127 -10.59 5.06 -4.49
N LEU A 128 -9.45 4.86 -5.14
CA LEU A 128 -8.49 5.92 -5.48
C LEU A 128 -9.11 7.00 -6.39
N HIS A 129 -10.07 6.63 -7.24
CA HIS A 129 -10.80 7.57 -8.10
C HIS A 129 -11.96 8.31 -7.39
N LYS A 130 -12.09 8.22 -6.07
CA LYS A 130 -13.11 8.96 -5.32
C LYS A 130 -12.59 10.32 -4.89
N GLU A 131 -13.43 11.35 -5.04
CA GLU A 131 -13.15 12.70 -4.55
C GLU A 131 -13.27 12.76 -3.01
N ASP A 132 -14.25 12.05 -2.45
CA ASP A 132 -14.53 12.01 -1.02
C ASP A 132 -14.48 10.59 -0.46
N CYS A 133 -14.16 10.48 0.84
CA CYS A 133 -14.18 9.21 1.56
C CYS A 133 -15.57 8.55 1.46
N PRO A 134 -15.67 7.35 0.86
CA PRO A 134 -16.96 6.74 0.61
C PRO A 134 -17.59 6.23 1.90
N LYS A 135 -18.92 6.40 2.00
CA LYS A 135 -19.69 5.96 3.17
C LYS A 135 -20.01 4.48 3.11
N TRP A 136 -20.03 3.85 4.26
CA TRP A 136 -20.62 2.53 4.43
C TRP A 136 -22.12 2.60 4.13
N PRO A 137 -22.67 1.64 3.37
CA PRO A 137 -24.10 1.58 3.15
C PRO A 137 -24.81 1.16 4.45
N ASP A 138 -26.00 1.72 4.69
CA ASP A 138 -26.76 1.55 5.94
C ASP A 138 -27.19 0.09 6.21
N ASP A 139 -27.10 -0.80 5.21
CA ASP A 139 -27.64 -2.16 5.21
C ASP A 139 -26.59 -3.27 5.44
N GLN A 140 -25.34 -2.93 5.80
CA GLN A 140 -24.23 -3.89 5.91
C GLN A 140 -23.69 -4.12 7.35
N PHE A 141 -24.52 -3.90 8.37
CA PHE A 141 -24.21 -4.20 9.78
C PHE A 141 -24.88 -5.50 10.26
#